data_AF-A0A3P7IHR5-F1
#
_entry.id   AF-A0A3P7IHR5-F1
#
_cell.length_a   1.000
_cell.length_b   1.000
_cell.length_c   1.000
_cell.angle_alpha   90.00
_cell.angle_beta   90.00
_cell.angle_gamma   90.00
#
_symmetry.space_group_name_H-M   'P 1'
#
loop_
_entity.id
_entity.type
_entity.pdbx_description
1 polymer ?
#
loop_
_entity_poly.entity_id
_entity_poly.type
_entity_poly.pdbx_seq_one_letter_code
_entity_poly.pdbx_strand_id
1 'polypeptide(L)'
;MPYTVESAQAVAAGLYPAEGERVWTTGGLSAWQPFYISITNVDAYQDIIFRPAVYDCPPLDSKIANERKIIKKNFEEAHRSLLTRLGSLTGLSPLNFFMFVRLYGIQTEIDNGLPQPEWLKEMYEGKEMIDWIREAKTMARMSYFNTKEKARVR
;
A
#
# COMPACT_ATOMS: atom_id res chain seq x y z
N MET A 1 12.54 -1.06 -5.04
CA MET A 1 13.15 0.28 -4.90
C MET A 1 13.18 1.13 -6.17
N PRO A 2 12.96 0.64 -7.41
CA PRO A 2 13.10 1.53 -8.58
C PRO A 2 12.06 2.66 -8.58
N TYR A 3 10.79 2.34 -8.31
CA TYR A 3 9.69 3.30 -8.37
C TYR A 3 9.81 4.50 -7.42
N THR A 4 10.45 4.38 -6.24
CA THR A 4 10.60 5.51 -5.31
C THR A 4 11.65 6.51 -5.80
N VAL A 5 12.74 6.01 -6.38
CA VAL A 5 13.81 6.87 -6.92
C VAL A 5 13.31 7.57 -8.17
N GLU A 6 12.64 6.85 -9.07
CA GLU A 6 12.04 7.42 -10.29
C GLU A 6 11.00 8.50 -9.96
N SER A 7 10.12 8.27 -8.97
CA SER A 7 9.18 9.29 -8.50
C SER A 7 9.89 10.53 -7.96
N ALA A 8 10.97 10.37 -7.18
CA ALA A 8 11.74 11.49 -6.68
C ALA A 8 12.44 12.26 -7.82
N GLN A 9 12.92 11.58 -8.87
CA GLN A 9 13.46 12.22 -10.07
C GLN A 9 12.40 13.03 -10.81
N ALA A 10 11.20 12.47 -10.99
CA ALA A 10 10.10 13.15 -11.66
C ALA A 10 9.66 14.41 -10.89
N VAL A 11 9.54 14.32 -9.56
CA VAL A 11 9.22 15.48 -8.71
C VAL A 11 10.33 16.54 -8.79
N ALA A 12 11.60 16.14 -8.71
CA ALA A 12 12.72 17.08 -8.80
C ALA A 12 12.76 17.78 -10.17
N ALA A 13 12.50 17.07 -11.26
CA ALA A 13 12.42 17.65 -12.59
C ALA A 13 11.30 18.69 -12.73
N GLY A 14 10.16 18.48 -12.06
CA GLY A 14 9.07 19.46 -12.04
C GLY A 14 9.35 20.68 -11.15
N LEU A 15 10.00 20.48 -9.98
CA LEU A 15 10.34 21.57 -9.06
C LEU A 15 11.46 22.46 -9.57
N TYR A 16 12.42 21.87 -10.30
CA TYR A 16 13.59 22.54 -10.80
C TYR A 16 13.75 22.24 -12.30
N PRO A 17 12.92 22.83 -13.17
CA PRO A 17 13.13 22.71 -14.61
C PRO A 17 14.49 23.29 -15.01
N ALA A 18 15.08 22.77 -16.08
CA ALA A 18 16.28 23.36 -16.66
C ALA A 18 15.91 24.67 -17.37
N GLU A 19 16.43 25.79 -16.88
CA GLU A 19 16.17 27.13 -17.41
C GLU A 19 17.44 27.97 -17.44
N GLY A 20 17.54 28.87 -18.43
CA GLY A 20 18.68 29.76 -18.60
C GLY A 20 20.00 28.99 -18.66
N GLU A 21 20.94 29.36 -17.79
CA GLU A 21 22.28 28.75 -17.73
C GLU A 21 22.28 27.29 -17.23
N ARG A 22 21.15 26.79 -16.69
CA ARG A 22 21.03 25.38 -16.24
C ARG A 22 20.67 24.42 -17.38
N VAL A 23 20.38 24.94 -18.57
CA VAL A 23 20.16 24.12 -19.77
C VAL A 23 21.50 23.56 -20.21
N TRP A 24 21.77 22.32 -19.83
CA TRP A 24 23.06 21.64 -20.07
C TRP A 24 23.08 20.81 -21.36
N THR A 25 21.93 20.64 -22.02
CA THR A 25 21.79 19.81 -23.24
C THR A 25 20.73 20.37 -24.19
N THR A 26 20.81 19.97 -25.47
CA THR A 26 19.87 20.37 -26.53
C THR A 26 18.92 19.22 -26.88
N GLY A 27 17.83 19.52 -27.59
CA GLY A 27 16.81 18.53 -27.97
C GLY A 27 15.82 18.21 -26.86
N GLY A 28 15.23 17.00 -26.87
CA GLY A 28 14.15 16.61 -25.95
C GLY A 28 14.49 16.58 -24.46
N LEU A 29 15.74 16.85 -24.09
CA LEU A 29 16.22 16.92 -22.71
C LEU A 29 16.45 18.37 -22.23
N SER A 30 16.14 19.39 -23.04
CA SER A 30 16.42 20.80 -22.71
C SER A 30 15.67 21.32 -21.48
N ALA A 31 14.58 20.67 -21.09
CA ALA A 31 13.78 21.02 -19.91
C ALA A 31 14.18 20.23 -18.64
N TRP A 32 15.11 19.28 -18.75
CA TRP A 32 15.51 18.39 -17.67
C TRP A 32 16.96 18.63 -17.25
N GLN A 33 17.25 18.51 -15.95
CA GLN A 33 18.61 18.53 -15.41
C GLN A 33 18.84 17.37 -14.44
N PRO A 34 20.08 16.89 -14.28
CA PRO A 34 20.38 15.81 -13.35
C PRO A 34 20.25 16.25 -11.89
N PHE A 35 19.69 15.38 -11.05
CA PHE A 35 19.62 15.56 -9.60
C PHE A 35 20.28 14.39 -8.89
N TYR A 36 21.06 14.69 -7.86
CA TYR A 36 21.53 13.68 -6.94
C TYR A 36 20.43 13.34 -5.94
N ILE A 37 19.92 12.11 -6.00
CA ILE A 37 18.98 11.58 -5.01
C ILE A 37 19.76 10.64 -4.12
N SER A 38 20.00 11.09 -2.89
CA SER A 38 20.66 10.28 -1.88
C SER A 38 19.75 9.11 -1.51
N ILE A 39 20.21 7.91 -1.81
CA ILE A 39 19.64 6.67 -1.29
C ILE A 39 20.60 6.10 -0.26
N THR A 40 20.08 5.66 0.87
CA THR A 40 20.85 4.85 1.81
C THR A 40 21.07 3.48 1.16
N ASN A 41 22.30 3.25 0.68
CA ASN A 41 22.70 2.03 -0.01
C ASN A 41 22.94 0.85 0.94
N VAL A 42 22.74 1.05 2.23
CA VAL A 42 22.90 0.04 3.26
C VAL A 42 21.54 -0.58 3.48
N ASP A 43 21.45 -1.90 3.33
CA ASP A 43 20.30 -2.79 3.53
C ASP A 43 19.03 -2.10 4.00
N ALA A 44 17.90 -2.34 3.34
CA ALA A 44 16.60 -1.72 3.68
C ALA A 44 16.20 -1.75 5.17
N TYR A 45 16.86 -2.57 5.98
CA TYR A 45 16.81 -2.66 7.44
C TYR A 45 17.49 -1.50 8.20
N GLN A 46 18.33 -0.69 7.57
CA GLN A 46 19.05 0.44 8.17
C GLN A 46 18.45 1.81 7.81
N ASP A 47 17.46 1.87 6.91
CA ASP A 47 16.78 3.11 6.55
C ASP A 47 15.72 3.48 7.61
N ILE A 48 16.20 3.99 8.75
CA ILE A 48 15.34 4.41 9.87
C ILE A 48 14.48 5.63 9.55
N ILE A 49 14.83 6.40 8.51
CA ILE A 49 14.14 7.63 8.14
C ILE A 49 12.92 7.32 7.29
N PHE A 50 13.10 6.56 6.19
CA PHE A 50 12.01 6.30 5.24
C PHE A 50 11.35 4.92 5.45
N ARG A 51 11.99 4.02 6.21
CA ARG A 51 11.47 2.68 6.51
C ARG A 51 11.48 2.34 8.01
N PRO A 52 10.93 3.21 8.89
CA PRO A 52 10.91 2.95 10.33
C PRO A 52 10.15 1.67 10.69
N ALA A 53 9.26 1.20 9.80
CA ALA A 53 8.48 -0.02 9.97
C ALA A 53 9.27 -1.32 9.76
N VAL A 54 10.47 -1.27 9.16
CA VAL A 54 11.29 -2.46 8.85
C VAL A 54 12.20 -2.85 10.02
N TYR A 55 12.47 -1.93 10.94
CA TYR A 55 13.25 -2.21 12.14
C TYR A 55 12.43 -3.00 13.17
N ASP A 56 13.00 -4.10 13.66
CA ASP A 56 12.41 -4.94 14.69
C ASP A 56 12.27 -4.15 16.00
N CYS A 57 11.03 -4.00 16.45
CA CYS A 57 10.70 -3.38 17.72
C CYS A 57 9.78 -4.35 18.48
N PRO A 58 10.33 -5.37 19.17
CA PRO A 58 9.54 -6.46 19.72
C PRO A 58 8.34 -6.02 20.59
N PRO A 59 8.45 -4.97 21.45
CA PRO A 59 7.31 -4.47 22.21
C PRO A 59 6.20 -3.87 21.34
N LEU A 60 6.53 -3.25 20.20
CA LEU A 60 5.56 -2.70 19.26
C LEU A 60 5.00 -3.78 18.35
N ASP A 61 5.85 -4.66 17.84
CA ASP A 61 5.49 -5.71 16.89
C ASP A 61 4.52 -6.72 17.52
N SER A 62 4.75 -7.09 18.78
CA SER A 62 3.83 -7.94 19.54
C SER A 62 2.45 -7.30 19.72
N LYS A 63 2.37 -5.99 19.96
CA LYS A 63 1.10 -5.26 20.06
C LYS A 63 0.36 -5.21 18.72
N ILE A 64 1.07 -4.89 17.63
CA ILE A 64 0.51 -4.89 16.27
C ILE A 64 0.01 -6.29 15.92
N ALA A 65 0.78 -7.33 16.23
CA ALA A 65 0.40 -8.72 15.97
C ALA A 65 -0.88 -9.13 16.74
N ASN A 66 -0.97 -8.77 18.02
CA ASN A 66 -2.15 -9.05 18.84
C ASN A 66 -3.41 -8.36 18.32
N GLU A 67 -3.33 -7.07 17.98
CA GLU A 67 -4.46 -6.33 17.44
C GLU A 67 -4.89 -6.88 16.07
N ARG A 68 -3.94 -7.18 15.19
CA ARG A 68 -4.23 -7.79 13.88
C ARG A 68 -4.87 -9.16 14.03
N LYS A 69 -4.51 -9.94 15.06
CA LYS A 69 -5.14 -11.23 15.35
C LYS A 69 -6.60 -11.05 15.77
N ILE A 70 -6.91 -10.04 16.60
CA ILE A 70 -8.28 -9.71 17.01
C ILE A 70 -9.10 -9.24 15.82
N ILE A 71 -8.57 -8.31 15.01
CA ILE A 71 -9.22 -7.82 13.78
C ILE A 71 -9.52 -8.97 12.83
N LYS A 72 -8.53 -9.82 12.56
CA LYS A 72 -8.69 -11.01 11.71
C LYS A 72 -9.84 -11.88 12.21
N LYS A 73 -9.84 -12.22 13.50
CA LYS A 73 -10.87 -13.07 14.11
C LYS A 73 -12.26 -12.46 13.95
N ASN A 74 -12.43 -11.19 14.35
CA ASN A 74 -13.72 -10.52 14.32
C ASN A 74 -14.25 -10.40 12.88
N PHE A 75 -13.40 -10.07 11.91
CA PHE A 75 -13.78 -9.96 10.50
C PHE A 75 -14.18 -11.33 9.93
N GLU A 76 -13.39 -12.37 10.18
CA GLU A 76 -13.67 -13.73 9.69
C GLU A 76 -14.93 -14.33 10.31
N GLU A 77 -15.24 -13.99 11.56
CA GLU A 77 -16.48 -14.41 12.23
C GLU A 77 -17.70 -13.65 11.66
N ALA A 78 -17.59 -12.34 11.45
CA ALA A 78 -18.67 -11.51 10.92
C ALA A 78 -18.97 -11.80 9.44
N HIS A 79 -17.96 -12.09 8.63
CA HIS A 79 -18.06 -12.17 7.17
C HIS A 79 -17.68 -13.55 6.61
N ARG A 80 -17.96 -14.63 7.36
CA ARG A 80 -17.63 -16.00 6.94
C ARG A 80 -18.24 -16.37 5.58
N SER A 81 -19.52 -16.04 5.38
CA SER A 81 -20.26 -16.30 4.13
C SER A 81 -19.62 -15.62 2.92
N LEU A 82 -19.24 -14.35 3.09
CA LEU A 82 -18.53 -13.55 2.10
C LEU A 82 -17.21 -14.20 1.68
N LEU A 83 -16.40 -14.59 2.68
CA LEU A 83 -15.09 -15.19 2.45
C LEU A 83 -15.20 -16.54 1.73
N THR A 84 -16.16 -17.38 2.09
CA THR A 84 -16.40 -18.64 1.39
C THR A 84 -16.82 -18.42 -0.06
N ARG A 85 -17.76 -17.49 -0.31
CA ARG A 85 -18.21 -17.16 -1.66
C ARG A 85 -17.06 -16.65 -2.53
N LEU A 86 -16.32 -15.66 -2.05
CA LEU A 86 -15.18 -15.11 -2.79
C LEU A 86 -14.05 -16.12 -2.99
N GLY A 87 -13.83 -17.02 -2.02
CA GLY A 87 -12.88 -18.12 -2.19
C GLY A 87 -13.19 -19.00 -3.39
N SER A 88 -14.48 -19.28 -3.64
CA SER A 88 -14.91 -20.03 -4.84
C SER A 88 -14.77 -19.23 -6.14
N LEU A 89 -15.05 -17.93 -6.11
CA LEU A 89 -15.02 -17.06 -7.30
C LEU A 89 -13.59 -16.72 -7.74
N THR A 90 -12.70 -16.45 -6.78
CA THR A 90 -11.32 -16.02 -7.05
C THR A 90 -10.34 -17.19 -7.19
N GLY A 91 -10.76 -18.41 -6.84
CA GLY A 91 -9.89 -19.58 -6.72
C GLY A 91 -8.95 -19.53 -5.50
N LEU A 92 -9.04 -18.50 -4.66
CA LEU A 92 -8.24 -18.33 -3.45
C LEU A 92 -8.96 -18.98 -2.26
N SER A 93 -8.97 -20.31 -2.20
CA SER A 93 -9.55 -21.06 -1.07
C SER A 93 -8.47 -21.77 -0.25
N PRO A 94 -8.45 -21.62 1.09
CA PRO A 94 -9.37 -20.83 1.92
C PRO A 94 -9.01 -19.33 1.96
N LEU A 95 -10.01 -18.47 1.73
CA LEU A 95 -9.85 -17.01 1.81
C LEU A 95 -9.92 -16.55 3.27
N ASN A 96 -8.81 -16.04 3.78
CA ASN A 96 -8.73 -15.44 5.11
C ASN A 96 -8.65 -13.90 5.03
N PHE A 97 -8.77 -13.20 6.17
CA PHE A 97 -8.76 -11.73 6.18
C PHE A 97 -7.55 -11.11 5.47
N PHE A 98 -6.34 -11.67 5.67
CA PHE A 98 -5.15 -11.10 5.03
C PHE A 98 -5.08 -11.37 3.53
N MET A 99 -5.62 -12.50 3.06
CA MET A 99 -5.77 -12.75 1.62
C MET A 99 -6.84 -11.83 1.02
N PHE A 100 -7.96 -11.62 1.70
CA PHE A 100 -8.99 -10.68 1.29
C PHE A 100 -8.43 -9.25 1.14
N VAL A 101 -7.61 -8.79 2.10
CA VAL A 101 -6.93 -7.48 2.02
C VAL A 101 -5.97 -7.37 0.83
N ARG A 102 -5.41 -8.49 0.34
CA ARG A 102 -4.55 -8.48 -0.86
C ARG A 102 -5.34 -8.28 -2.15
N LEU A 103 -6.64 -8.59 -2.17
CA LEU A 103 -7.51 -8.30 -3.32
C LEU A 103 -7.59 -6.80 -3.64
N TYR A 104 -7.20 -5.92 -2.72
CA TYR A 104 -7.08 -4.49 -2.98
C TYR A 104 -6.18 -4.15 -4.18
N GLY A 105 -5.32 -5.06 -4.65
CA GLY A 105 -4.57 -4.88 -5.90
C GLY A 105 -5.47 -4.55 -7.11
N ILE A 106 -6.72 -5.03 -7.09
CA ILE A 106 -7.76 -4.71 -8.08
C ILE A 106 -8.02 -3.20 -8.18
N GLN A 107 -7.85 -2.44 -7.09
CA GLN A 107 -8.02 -0.98 -7.15
C GLN A 107 -7.04 -0.35 -8.15
N THR A 108 -5.80 -0.83 -8.20
CA THR A 108 -4.82 -0.35 -9.18
C THR A 108 -5.27 -0.65 -10.61
N GLU A 109 -5.90 -1.81 -10.84
CA GLU A 109 -6.43 -2.17 -12.15
C GLU A 109 -7.58 -1.23 -12.57
N ILE A 110 -8.48 -0.90 -11.62
CA ILE A 110 -9.55 0.08 -11.80
C ILE A 110 -8.96 1.46 -12.15
N ASP A 111 -7.97 1.91 -11.39
CA ASP A 111 -7.34 3.24 -11.57
C ASP A 111 -6.66 3.37 -12.95
N ASN A 112 -6.28 2.24 -13.56
CA ASN A 112 -5.68 2.17 -14.90
C ASN A 112 -6.69 1.79 -16.00
N GLY A 113 -7.98 1.71 -15.69
CA GLY A 113 -9.04 1.43 -16.68
C GLY A 113 -9.03 0.00 -17.22
N LEU A 114 -8.45 -0.96 -16.50
CA LEU A 114 -8.44 -2.36 -16.90
C LEU A 114 -9.83 -3.00 -16.69
N PRO A 115 -10.20 -4.02 -17.49
CA PRO A 115 -11.49 -4.68 -17.35
C PRO A 115 -11.62 -5.38 -16.00
N GLN A 116 -12.80 -5.25 -15.39
CA GLN A 116 -13.09 -5.75 -14.05
C GLN A 116 -14.03 -6.95 -14.10
N PRO A 117 -13.84 -7.97 -13.25
CA PRO A 117 -14.78 -9.07 -13.17
C PRO A 117 -16.14 -8.62 -12.58
N GLU A 118 -17.23 -9.21 -13.07
CA GLU A 118 -18.60 -8.80 -12.70
C GLU A 118 -18.90 -8.92 -11.19
N TRP A 119 -18.27 -9.88 -10.50
CA TRP A 119 -18.50 -10.09 -9.06
C TRP A 119 -18.10 -8.89 -8.19
N LEU A 120 -17.27 -7.97 -8.69
CA LEU A 120 -16.88 -6.78 -7.95
C LEU A 120 -18.03 -5.80 -7.72
N LYS A 121 -19.01 -5.77 -8.64
CA LYS A 121 -20.19 -4.90 -8.57
C LYS A 121 -21.34 -5.54 -7.80
N GLU A 122 -21.17 -6.78 -7.34
CA GLU A 122 -22.18 -7.46 -6.55
C GLU A 122 -22.35 -6.80 -5.19
N MET A 123 -23.60 -6.64 -4.76
CA MET A 123 -23.94 -6.07 -3.46
C MET A 123 -23.88 -7.15 -2.38
N TYR A 124 -23.19 -6.84 -1.29
CA TYR A 124 -23.16 -7.63 -0.06
C TYR A 124 -23.44 -6.70 1.13
N GLU A 125 -24.47 -7.01 1.92
CA GLU A 125 -24.89 -6.21 3.08
C GLU A 125 -25.06 -4.71 2.76
N GLY A 126 -25.57 -4.39 1.56
CA GLY A 126 -25.84 -3.01 1.14
C GLY A 126 -24.64 -2.22 0.62
N LYS A 127 -23.48 -2.85 0.42
CA LYS A 127 -22.29 -2.24 -0.21
C LYS A 127 -21.76 -3.10 -1.36
N GLU A 128 -21.09 -2.48 -2.32
CA GLU A 128 -20.40 -3.22 -3.38
C GLU A 128 -19.19 -3.99 -2.82
N MET A 129 -18.82 -5.07 -3.49
CA MET A 129 -17.69 -5.90 -3.08
C MET A 129 -16.37 -5.12 -3.03
N ILE A 130 -16.16 -4.21 -3.99
CA ILE A 130 -14.96 -3.37 -4.03
C ILE A 130 -14.85 -2.48 -2.79
N ASP A 131 -15.96 -1.99 -2.25
CA ASP A 131 -15.98 -1.15 -1.06
C ASP A 131 -15.63 -1.96 0.19
N TRP A 132 -16.10 -3.19 0.30
CA TRP A 132 -15.66 -4.10 1.36
C TRP A 132 -14.15 -4.36 1.31
N ILE A 133 -13.58 -4.54 0.11
CA ILE A 133 -12.13 -4.71 -0.09
C ILE A 133 -11.37 -3.45 0.35
N ARG A 134 -11.85 -2.25 -0.01
CA ARG A 134 -11.28 -0.96 0.41
C ARG A 134 -11.35 -0.76 1.93
N GLU A 135 -12.47 -1.11 2.55
CA GLU A 135 -12.66 -1.00 4.00
C GLU A 135 -11.75 -1.97 4.77
N ALA A 136 -11.66 -3.23 4.34
CA ALA A 136 -10.76 -4.19 4.95
C ALA A 136 -9.29 -3.76 4.81
N LYS A 137 -8.91 -3.20 3.65
CA LYS A 137 -7.58 -2.62 3.44
C LYS A 137 -7.30 -1.49 4.42
N THR A 138 -8.26 -0.58 4.58
CA THR A 138 -8.17 0.53 5.53
C THR A 138 -8.02 0.02 6.96
N MET A 139 -8.86 -0.94 7.38
CA MET A 139 -8.80 -1.57 8.71
C MET A 139 -7.43 -2.20 8.96
N ALA A 140 -6.92 -2.98 8.01
CA ALA A 140 -5.60 -3.59 8.11
C ALA A 140 -4.49 -2.53 8.20
N ARG A 141 -4.59 -1.41 7.47
CA ARG A 141 -3.60 -0.33 7.50
C ARG A 141 -3.63 0.42 8.83
N MET A 142 -4.82 0.74 9.34
CA MET A 142 -5.00 1.44 10.61
C MET A 142 -4.45 0.65 11.80
N SER A 143 -4.47 -0.68 11.73
CA SER A 143 -3.87 -1.54 12.77
C SER A 143 -2.37 -1.32 12.99
N TYR A 144 -1.66 -0.65 12.08
CA TYR A 144 -0.25 -0.32 12.26
C TYR A 144 -0.02 0.98 13.05
N PHE A 145 -0.97 1.90 13.04
CA PHE A 145 -0.73 3.29 13.47
C PHE A 145 -1.73 3.82 14.50
N ASN A 146 -2.95 3.28 14.57
CA ASN A 146 -4.09 3.96 15.19
C ASN A 146 -4.19 3.82 16.73
N THR A 147 -3.07 3.86 17.46
CA THR A 147 -3.12 3.96 18.94
C THR A 147 -2.05 4.90 19.50
N LYS A 148 -2.36 5.53 20.64
CA LYS A 148 -1.41 6.40 21.35
C LYS A 148 -0.17 5.65 21.80
N GLU A 149 -0.28 4.37 22.18
CA GLU A 149 0.90 3.60 22.52
C GLU A 149 1.79 3.40 21.31
N LYS A 150 1.25 3.08 20.13
CA LYS A 150 2.06 2.84 18.92
C LYS A 150 2.82 4.10 18.50
N ALA A 151 2.17 5.26 18.59
CA ALA A 151 2.77 6.57 18.30
C ALA A 151 3.82 7.04 19.33
N ARG A 152 3.97 6.35 20.47
CA ARG A 152 5.02 6.66 21.47
C ARG A 152 6.29 5.85 21.26
N VAL A 153 6.19 4.71 20.56
CA VAL A 153 7.32 3.79 20.33
C VAL A 153 7.93 4.00 18.93
N ARG A 154 7.24 4.73 18.05
CA ARG A 154 7.70 5.16 16.73
C ARG A 154 7.25 6.59 16.45
#